data_AF-A0A7X0JLZ0-F1
#
_entry.id   AF-A0A7X0JLZ0-F1
#
_cell.length_a   1.000
_cell.length_b   1.000
_cell.length_c   1.000
_cell.angle_alpha   90.00
_cell.angle_beta   90.00
_cell.angle_gamma   90.00
#
_symmetry.space_group_name_H-M   'P 1'
#
loop_
_entity.id
_entity.type
_entity.pdbx_description
1 polymer ?
#
loop_
_entity_poly.entity_id
_entity_poly.type
_entity_poly.pdbx_seq_one_letter_code
_entity_poly.pdbx_strand_id
1 'polypeptide(L)'
;MCQDNASSAIVLGSDDLELLQRFLEAWCEERHVDVSSEEAQTVASGLFNWYQFELNDRNNLKSEPPEPLPESVELKRLLRQLAVA
;
A
#
# COMPACT_ATOMS: atom_id res chain seq x y z
N MET A 1 -7.32 34.62 0.39
CA MET A 1 -6.72 33.43 1.02
C MET A 1 -6.91 32.30 0.03
N CYS A 2 -5.88 31.99 -0.78
CA CYS A 2 -5.91 30.83 -1.66
C CYS A 2 -5.33 29.67 -0.84
N GLN A 3 -6.16 28.67 -0.55
CA GLN A 3 -5.69 27.45 0.09
C GLN A 3 -4.87 26.68 -0.94
N ASP A 4 -3.56 26.69 -0.77
CA ASP A 4 -2.66 25.72 -1.38
C ASP A 4 -2.95 24.37 -0.74
N ASN A 5 -3.96 23.68 -1.25
CA ASN A 5 -4.14 22.25 -1.02
C ASN A 5 -3.07 21.54 -1.86
N ALA A 6 -1.81 21.72 -1.46
CA ALA A 6 -0.71 20.91 -1.93
C ALA A 6 -1.00 19.50 -1.42
N SER A 7 -1.70 18.71 -2.24
CA SER A 7 -1.62 17.26 -2.13
C SER A 7 -0.14 16.96 -2.05
N SER A 8 0.30 16.44 -0.91
CA SER A 8 1.67 15.97 -0.71
C SER A 8 1.90 14.82 -1.69
N ALA A 9 2.14 15.15 -2.96
CA ALA A 9 2.52 14.22 -3.98
C ALA A 9 3.92 13.76 -3.57
N ILE A 10 3.95 12.61 -2.91
CA ILE A 10 5.17 11.97 -2.49
C ILE A 10 6.00 11.77 -3.76
N VAL A 11 7.16 12.42 -3.80
CA VAL A 11 8.06 12.34 -4.95
C VAL A 11 8.57 10.91 -4.99
N LEU A 12 8.14 10.14 -5.99
CA LEU A 12 8.61 8.78 -6.23
C LEU A 12 10.12 8.83 -6.50
N GLY A 13 10.87 8.04 -5.74
CA GLY A 13 12.28 7.82 -6.01
C GLY A 13 12.48 7.00 -7.28
N SER A 14 13.71 6.97 -7.80
CA SER A 14 14.10 6.08 -8.90
C SER A 14 13.75 4.62 -8.59
N ASP A 15 14.04 4.19 -7.37
CA ASP A 15 13.88 2.81 -6.93
C ASP A 15 12.41 2.40 -6.86
N ASP A 16 11.54 3.35 -6.46
CA ASP A 16 10.09 3.16 -6.43
C ASP A 16 9.53 2.98 -7.85
N LEU A 17 10.01 3.79 -8.79
CA LEU A 17 9.57 3.73 -10.18
C LEU A 17 10.01 2.41 -10.84
N GLU A 18 11.24 1.96 -10.59
CA GLU A 18 11.74 0.66 -11.05
C GLU A 18 10.92 -0.50 -10.50
N LEU A 19 10.52 -0.44 -9.22
CA LEU A 19 9.66 -1.45 -8.60
C LEU A 19 8.29 -1.52 -9.28
N LEU A 20 7.64 -0.37 -9.44
CA LEU A 20 6.31 -0.28 -10.06
C LEU A 20 6.36 -0.73 -11.53
N GLN A 21 7.42 -0.39 -12.25
CA GLN A 21 7.63 -0.82 -13.62
C GLN A 21 7.77 -2.35 -13.72
N ARG A 22 8.61 -2.97 -12.88
CA ARG A 22 8.78 -4.43 -12.87
C ARG A 22 7.48 -5.17 -12.56
N PHE A 23 6.65 -4.60 -11.67
CA PHE A 23 5.34 -5.17 -11.36
C PHE A 23 4.40 -5.08 -12.55
N LEU A 24 4.35 -3.93 -13.24
CA LEU A 24 3.54 -3.75 -14.43
C LEU A 24 3.96 -4.71 -15.56
N GLU A 25 5.26 -4.85 -15.80
CA GLU A 25 5.80 -5.78 -16.81
C GLU A 25 5.41 -7.23 -16.52
N ALA A 26 5.54 -7.68 -15.28
CA ALA A 26 5.13 -9.04 -14.88
C ALA A 26 3.62 -9.27 -15.04
N TRP A 27 2.80 -8.27 -14.67
CA TRP A 27 1.35 -8.35 -14.84
C TRP A 27 0.95 -8.41 -16.32
N CYS A 28 1.60 -7.59 -17.16
CA CYS A 28 1.39 -7.59 -18.61
C CYS A 28 1.78 -8.94 -19.24
N GLU A 29 2.91 -9.52 -18.82
CA GLU A 29 3.37 -10.84 -19.28
C GLU A 29 2.36 -11.94 -18.91
N GLU A 30 1.88 -11.96 -17.67
CA GLU A 30 0.90 -12.94 -17.19
C GLU A 30 -0.45 -12.84 -17.91
N ARG A 31 -0.86 -11.62 -18.28
CA ARG A 31 -2.14 -11.36 -18.94
C ARG A 31 -2.07 -11.38 -20.46
N HIS A 32 -0.87 -11.51 -21.04
CA HIS A 32 -0.61 -11.32 -22.47
C HIS A 32 -1.13 -9.97 -23.00
N VAL A 33 -0.97 -8.93 -22.19
CA VAL A 33 -1.39 -7.57 -22.49
C VAL A 33 -0.17 -6.74 -22.88
N ASP A 34 -0.27 -5.96 -23.95
CA ASP A 34 0.78 -5.01 -24.33
C ASP A 34 0.91 -3.91 -23.27
N VAL A 35 2.15 -3.61 -22.87
CA VAL A 35 2.45 -2.55 -21.90
C VAL A 35 1.99 -1.17 -22.37
N SER A 36 1.85 -0.98 -23.69
CA SER A 36 1.35 0.26 -24.29
C SER A 36 -0.18 0.32 -24.40
N SER A 37 -0.89 -0.72 -23.94
CA SER A 37 -2.34 -0.77 -24.02
C SER A 37 -3.02 0.13 -22.98
N GLU A 38 -4.26 0.51 -23.26
CA GLU A 38 -5.12 1.26 -22.33
C GLU A 38 -5.35 0.49 -21.02
N GLU A 39 -5.37 -0.85 -21.09
CA GLU A 39 -5.49 -1.72 -19.93
C GLU A 39 -4.26 -1.62 -19.02
N ALA A 40 -3.05 -1.72 -19.60
CA ALA A 40 -1.80 -1.52 -18.87
C ALA A 40 -1.70 -0.11 -18.27
N GLN A 41 -2.16 0.92 -18.99
CA GLN A 41 -2.20 2.30 -18.49
C GLN A 41 -3.14 2.46 -17.28
N THR A 42 -4.26 1.74 -17.28
CA THR A 42 -5.21 1.72 -16.15
C THR A 42 -4.57 1.08 -14.93
N VAL A 43 -3.89 -0.06 -15.10
CA VAL A 43 -3.17 -0.75 -14.03
C VAL A 43 -2.03 0.10 -13.49
N ALA A 44 -1.24 0.73 -14.37
CA ALA A 44 -0.18 1.64 -13.98
C ALA A 44 -0.72 2.79 -13.10
N SER A 45 -1.83 3.41 -13.50
CA SER A 45 -2.47 4.47 -12.72
C SER A 45 -2.92 3.97 -11.35
N GLY A 46 -3.47 2.75 -11.27
CA GLY A 46 -3.83 2.10 -10.02
C GLY A 46 -2.62 1.85 -9.09
N LEU A 47 -1.51 1.36 -9.65
CA LEU A 47 -0.27 1.11 -8.93
C LEU A 47 0.32 2.40 -8.35
N PHE A 48 0.35 3.48 -9.12
CA PHE A 48 0.80 4.80 -8.65
C PHE A 48 -0.07 5.34 -7.51
N ASN A 49 -1.39 5.18 -7.60
CA ASN A 49 -2.32 5.62 -6.56
C ASN A 49 -2.17 4.80 -5.28
N TRP A 50 -2.08 3.47 -5.39
CA TRP A 50 -1.86 2.59 -4.25
C TRP A 50 -0.53 2.89 -3.55
N TYR A 51 0.54 3.03 -4.32
CA TYR A 51 1.88 3.29 -3.79
C TYR A 51 1.96 4.61 -3.01
N GLN A 52 1.38 5.68 -3.56
CA GLN A 52 1.32 6.98 -2.89
C GLN A 52 0.42 6.95 -1.64
N PHE A 53 -0.70 6.23 -1.69
CA PHE A 53 -1.60 6.11 -0.55
C PHE A 53 -0.95 5.33 0.60
N GLU A 54 -0.32 4.19 0.33
CA GLU A 54 0.38 3.39 1.34
C GLU A 54 1.57 4.14 1.95
N LEU A 55 2.32 4.92 1.18
CA LEU A 55 3.39 5.75 1.75
C LEU A 55 2.85 6.86 2.64
N ASN A 56 1.71 7.46 2.27
CA ASN A 56 1.03 8.44 3.12
C ASN A 56 0.47 7.77 4.39
N ASP A 57 -0.04 6.55 4.29
CA ASP A 57 -0.56 5.79 5.43
C ASP A 57 0.55 5.25 6.34
N ARG A 58 1.72 4.85 5.81
CA ARG A 58 2.91 4.48 6.61
C ARG A 58 3.39 5.60 7.54
N ASN A 59 3.17 6.85 7.17
CA ASN A 59 3.40 7.99 8.06
C ASN A 59 2.31 8.13 9.12
N ASN A 60 1.08 7.68 8.85
CA ASN A 60 -0.03 7.64 9.82
C ASN A 60 0.00 6.40 10.74
N LEU A 61 0.56 5.27 10.29
CA LEU A 61 0.68 4.01 11.04
C LEU A 61 1.66 4.08 12.22
N LYS A 62 2.48 5.12 12.31
CA LYS A 62 3.33 5.39 13.50
C LYS A 62 2.58 6.07 14.65
N SER A 63 1.29 6.33 14.48
CA SER A 63 0.45 6.72 15.60
C SER A 63 0.13 5.46 16.39
N GLU A 64 0.79 5.31 17.53
CA GLU A 64 0.34 4.37 18.57
C GLU A 64 -1.18 4.52 18.71
N PRO A 65 -1.96 3.41 18.73
CA PRO A 65 -3.41 3.50 18.83
C PRO A 65 -3.77 4.44 19.98
N PRO A 66 -4.60 5.47 19.77
CA PRO A 66 -4.88 6.48 20.79
C PRO A 66 -5.52 5.89 22.06
N GLU A 67 -6.01 4.65 21.98
CA GLU A 67 -6.49 3.87 23.11
C GLU A 67 -5.85 2.48 23.11
N PRO A 68 -5.48 1.94 24.29
CA PRO A 68 -5.03 0.56 24.40
C PRO A 68 -6.14 -0.35 23.86
N LEU A 69 -5.78 -1.19 22.88
CA LEU A 69 -6.72 -2.13 22.28
C LEU A 69 -7.43 -2.93 23.40
N PRO A 70 -8.76 -3.03 23.38
CA PRO A 70 -9.47 -3.76 24.41
C PRO A 70 -8.97 -5.21 24.43
N GLU A 71 -8.63 -5.69 25.62
CA GLU A 71 -8.10 -7.05 25.79
C GLU A 71 -9.14 -8.08 25.32
N SER A 72 -8.92 -8.63 24.12
CA SER A 72 -9.78 -9.68 23.59
C SER A 72 -9.59 -10.96 24.40
N VAL A 73 -10.63 -11.32 25.16
CA VAL A 73 -10.70 -12.56 25.94
C VAL A 73 -10.48 -13.78 25.03
N GLU A 74 -10.96 -13.71 23.79
CA GLU A 74 -10.83 -14.77 22.80
C GLU A 74 -9.39 -14.94 22.31
N LEU A 75 -8.69 -13.83 22.02
CA LEU A 75 -7.26 -13.89 21.69
C LEU A 75 -6.45 -14.49 22.84
N LYS A 76 -6.73 -14.08 24.09
CA LYS A 76 -6.07 -14.64 25.28
C LYS A 76 -6.36 -16.12 25.50
N ARG A 77 -7.53 -16.60 25.09
CA ARG A 77 -7.90 -18.02 25.16
C ARG A 77 -7.10 -18.83 24.13
N LEU A 78 -7.06 -18.36 22.90
CA LEU A 78 -6.35 -19.02 21.79
C LEU A 78 -4.83 -19.07 22.04
N LEU A 79 -4.23 -17.97 22.50
CA LEU A 79 -2.79 -17.93 22.84
C LEU A 79 -2.42 -18.93 23.94
N ARG A 80 -3.29 -19.09 24.95
CA ARG A 80 -3.09 -20.11 26.01
C ARG A 80 -3.20 -21.53 25.47
N GLN A 81 -4.07 -21.78 24.49
CA GLN A 81 -4.19 -23.11 23.87
C GLN A 81 -2.96 -23.46 23.04
N LEU A 82 -2.36 -22.47 22.36
CA LEU A 82 -1.14 -22.67 21.58
C LEU A 82 0.11 -22.86 22.44
N ALA A 83 0.20 -22.19 23.60
CA ALA A 83 1.36 -22.27 24.48
C ALA A 83 1.46 -23.59 25.28
N VAL A 84 0.44 -24.44 25.21
CA VAL A 84 0.36 -25.73 25.92
C VAL A 84 0.58 -26.92 24.96
N ALA A 85 0.72 -26.66 23.66
CA ALA A 85 1.08 -27.65 22.63
C ALA A 85 2.59 -27.72 22.45
#